data_AF-A0A549YEZ5-F1
#
_entry.id   AF-A0A549YEZ5-F1
#
_cell.length_a   1.000
_cell.length_b   1.000
_cell.length_c   1.000
_cell.angle_alpha   90.00
_cell.angle_beta   90.00
_cell.angle_gamma   90.00
#
_symmetry.space_group_name_H-M   'P 1'
#
loop_
_entity.id
_entity.type
_entity.pdbx_description
1 polymer ?
#
loop_
_entity_poly.entity_id
_entity_poly.type
_entity_poly.pdbx_seq_one_letter_code
_entity_poly.pdbx_strand_id
1 'polypeptide(L)'
;MNKWFIFNFLLLVLAVWQITERTQLPIIPIHIAFGAAGMFLFLFNWTRHAVFSTIRNTTNKQTKIKLANMSKKIVPYHRWIGTTALILISIHATLVINLFGPDFENMKLLSGLLAGAVLGAMVISGWLRLIWPSVTKRMVHIWLGITLFFLIAIHLIM
;
A
#
# COMPACT_ATOMS: atom_id res chain seq x y z
N MET A 1 -14.76 -3.70 15.25
CA MET A 1 -13.98 -2.82 14.33
C MET A 1 -14.16 -3.29 12.90
N ASN A 2 -13.99 -2.43 11.89
CA ASN A 2 -14.07 -2.86 10.49
C ASN A 2 -13.00 -3.92 10.19
N LYS A 3 -13.36 -5.01 9.50
CA LYS A 3 -12.41 -6.07 9.10
C LYS A 3 -11.17 -5.53 8.38
N TRP A 4 -11.32 -4.47 7.60
CA TRP A 4 -10.20 -3.83 6.89
C TRP A 4 -9.22 -3.11 7.82
N PHE A 5 -9.67 -2.61 8.97
CA PHE A 5 -8.73 -2.09 9.99
C PHE A 5 -7.91 -3.22 10.59
N ILE A 6 -8.55 -4.38 10.86
CA ILE A 6 -7.86 -5.56 11.39
C ILE A 6 -6.83 -6.05 10.39
N PHE A 7 -7.20 -6.25 9.12
CA PHE A 7 -6.25 -6.66 8.09
C PHE A 7 -5.11 -5.66 7.92
N ASN A 8 -5.39 -4.35 7.88
CA ASN A 8 -4.33 -3.34 7.78
C ASN A 8 -3.37 -3.37 8.98
N PHE A 9 -3.90 -3.59 10.18
CA PHE A 9 -3.09 -3.72 11.39
C PHE A 9 -2.25 -5.00 11.38
N LEU A 10 -2.81 -6.14 10.99
CA LEU A 10 -2.06 -7.39 10.83
C LEU A 10 -0.93 -7.24 9.81
N LEU A 11 -1.19 -6.57 8.69
CA LEU A 11 -0.19 -6.32 7.67
C LEU A 11 0.92 -5.36 8.18
N LEU A 12 0.56 -4.36 9.00
CA LEU A 12 1.53 -3.51 9.67
C LEU A 12 2.42 -4.30 10.63
N VAL A 13 1.83 -5.15 11.48
CA VAL A 13 2.57 -6.01 12.41
C VAL A 13 3.51 -6.93 11.66
N LEU A 14 3.04 -7.56 10.58
CA LEU A 14 3.86 -8.41 9.72
C LEU A 14 5.02 -7.64 9.08
N ALA A 15 4.78 -6.42 8.59
CA ALA A 15 5.83 -5.58 8.01
C ALA A 15 6.91 -5.22 9.06
N VAL A 16 6.48 -4.80 10.27
CA VAL A 16 7.41 -4.50 11.36
C VAL A 16 8.20 -5.73 11.77
N TRP A 17 7.54 -6.88 11.94
CA TRP A 17 8.18 -8.15 12.25
C TRP A 17 9.28 -8.48 11.26
N GLN A 18 8.96 -8.47 9.96
CA GLN A 18 9.92 -8.82 8.90
C GLN A 18 11.13 -7.88 8.86
N ILE A 19 10.91 -6.58 9.09
CA ILE A 19 12.01 -5.61 9.20
C ILE A 19 12.88 -5.95 10.41
N THR A 20 12.28 -6.21 11.59
CA THR A 20 13.04 -6.49 12.82
C THR A 20 13.78 -7.82 12.81
N GLU A 21 13.21 -8.86 12.19
CA GLU A 21 13.81 -10.18 12.10
C GLU A 21 14.99 -10.20 11.12
N ARG A 22 14.83 -9.55 9.96
CA ARG A 22 15.82 -9.60 8.87
C ARG A 22 16.90 -8.51 8.97
N THR A 23 16.80 -7.59 9.93
CA THR A 23 17.82 -6.57 10.15
C THR A 23 18.51 -6.76 11.48
N GLN A 24 19.85 -6.76 11.47
CA GLN A 24 20.63 -6.63 12.70
C GLN A 24 20.55 -5.17 13.15
N LEU A 25 19.53 -4.84 13.95
CA LEU A 25 19.41 -3.52 14.56
C LEU A 25 20.72 -3.19 15.30
N PRO A 26 21.25 -1.95 15.16
CA PRO A 26 20.53 -0.73 14.80
C PRO A 26 20.59 -0.30 13.32
N ILE A 27 21.33 -1.00 12.45
CA ILE A 27 21.56 -0.54 11.07
C ILE A 27 20.58 -1.23 10.12
N ILE A 28 19.61 -0.47 9.62
CA ILE A 28 18.69 -0.95 8.58
C ILE A 28 19.35 -0.75 7.21
N PRO A 29 19.54 -1.82 6.41
CA PRO A 29 20.03 -1.69 5.04
C PRO A 29 19.18 -0.72 4.22
N ILE A 30 19.84 0.14 3.44
CA ILE A 30 19.16 1.24 2.73
C ILE A 30 18.04 0.76 1.81
N HIS A 31 18.20 -0.39 1.13
CA HIS A 31 17.17 -0.96 0.30
C HIS A 31 15.92 -1.34 1.12
N ILE A 32 16.08 -1.88 2.32
CA ILE A 32 14.97 -2.19 3.24
C ILE A 32 14.31 -0.90 3.73
N ALA A 33 15.08 0.15 4.02
CA ALA A 33 14.53 1.43 4.47
C ALA A 33 13.58 2.05 3.42
N PHE A 34 13.97 2.06 2.14
CA PHE A 34 13.10 2.51 1.05
C PHE A 34 11.83 1.65 0.91
N GLY A 35 11.98 0.32 0.99
CA GLY A 35 10.85 -0.60 0.95
C GLY A 35 9.86 -0.37 2.09
N ALA A 36 10.37 -0.22 3.32
CA ALA A 36 9.60 0.06 4.52
C ALA A 36 8.85 1.39 4.43
N ALA A 37 9.53 2.47 4.01
CA ALA A 37 8.90 3.77 3.84
C ALA A 37 7.78 3.73 2.79
N GLY A 38 8.01 3.10 1.64
CA GLY A 38 6.97 2.90 0.62
C GLY A 38 5.78 2.08 1.14
N MET A 39 6.05 1.02 1.89
CA MET A 39 5.04 0.17 2.51
C MET A 39 4.18 0.94 3.53
N PHE A 40 4.78 1.77 4.38
CA PHE A 40 4.03 2.57 5.35
C PHE A 40 3.15 3.63 4.68
N LEU A 41 3.62 4.26 3.60
CA LEU A 41 2.78 5.15 2.80
C LEU A 41 1.61 4.40 2.15
N PHE A 42 1.84 3.17 1.67
CA PHE A 42 0.76 2.30 1.18
C PHE A 42 -0.26 1.99 2.28
N LEU A 43 0.16 1.55 3.47
CA LEU A 43 -0.74 1.24 4.59
C LEU A 43 -1.55 2.46 5.05
N PHE A 44 -0.91 3.64 5.10
CA PHE A 44 -1.60 4.90 5.36
C PHE A 44 -2.69 5.15 4.32
N ASN A 45 -2.36 4.98 3.03
CA ASN A 45 -3.33 5.14 1.95
C ASN A 45 -4.45 4.09 1.98
N TRP A 46 -4.13 2.84 2.32
CA TRP A 46 -5.06 1.73 2.43
C TRP A 46 -6.06 1.92 3.57
N THR A 47 -5.64 2.58 4.66
CA THR A 47 -6.50 2.93 5.80
C THR A 47 -7.78 3.65 5.35
N ARG A 48 -7.73 4.41 4.25
CA ARG A 48 -8.92 5.07 3.67
C ARG A 48 -10.00 4.08 3.26
N HIS A 49 -9.64 2.89 2.76
CA HIS A 49 -10.60 1.85 2.44
C HIS A 49 -11.39 1.41 3.69
N ALA A 50 -10.67 1.19 4.80
CA ALA A 50 -11.28 0.85 6.08
C ALA A 50 -12.17 1.98 6.63
N VAL A 51 -11.72 3.24 6.54
CA VAL A 51 -12.50 4.42 6.95
C VAL A 51 -13.77 4.55 6.11
N PHE A 52 -13.69 4.48 4.78
CA PHE A 52 -14.88 4.60 3.93
C PHE A 52 -15.86 3.44 4.09
N SER A 53 -15.36 2.22 4.31
CA SER A 53 -16.21 1.08 4.63
C SER A 53 -16.92 1.29 5.97
N THR A 54 -16.24 1.86 6.97
CA THR A 54 -16.84 2.21 8.27
C THR A 54 -17.91 3.29 8.13
N ILE A 55 -17.66 4.34 7.34
CA ILE A 55 -18.64 5.41 7.06
C ILE A 55 -19.93 4.85 6.44
N ARG A 56 -19.83 3.88 5.52
CA ARG A 56 -20.99 3.28 4.85
C ARG A 56 -21.82 2.40 5.79
N ASN A 57 -21.16 1.68 6.69
CA ASN A 57 -21.79 0.64 7.49
C ASN A 57 -22.19 1.10 8.91
N THR A 58 -21.70 2.24 9.39
CA THR A 58 -22.06 2.75 10.73
C THR A 58 -23.47 3.36 10.75
N THR A 59 -24.24 3.00 11.77
CA THR A 59 -25.56 3.59 12.07
C THR A 59 -25.45 4.91 12.84
N ASN A 60 -24.35 5.13 13.57
CA ASN A 60 -24.14 6.35 14.34
C ASN A 60 -23.81 7.55 13.44
N LYS A 61 -24.73 8.53 13.40
CA LYS A 61 -24.62 9.75 12.58
C LYS A 61 -23.42 10.62 12.96
N GLN A 62 -23.14 10.79 14.25
CA GLN A 62 -22.01 11.63 14.70
C GLN A 62 -20.66 11.02 14.27
N THR A 63 -20.50 9.70 14.42
CA THR A 63 -19.31 8.98 13.94
C THR A 63 -19.15 9.13 12.43
N LYS A 64 -20.25 9.00 11.68
CA LYS A 64 -20.26 9.16 10.21
C LYS A 64 -19.77 10.55 9.79
N ILE A 65 -20.29 11.61 10.42
CA ILE A 65 -19.89 13.00 10.15
C ILE A 65 -18.41 13.22 10.50
N LYS A 66 -17.97 12.77 11.68
CA LYS A 66 -16.57 12.90 12.12
C LYS A 66 -15.60 12.27 11.12
N LEU A 67 -15.84 11.01 10.74
CA LEU A 67 -14.98 10.29 9.81
C LEU A 67 -15.02 10.87 8.39
N ALA A 68 -16.19 11.35 7.93
CA ALA A 68 -16.32 11.99 6.62
C ALA A 68 -15.54 13.31 6.56
N ASN A 69 -15.63 14.15 7.60
CA ASN A 69 -14.89 15.41 7.69
C ASN A 69 -13.37 15.18 7.73
N MET A 70 -12.92 14.19 8.50
CA MET A 70 -11.51 13.78 8.50
C MET A 70 -11.06 13.29 7.12
N SER A 71 -11.86 12.43 6.48
CA SER A 71 -11.55 11.89 5.16
C SER A 71 -11.43 12.98 4.11
N LYS A 72 -12.33 13.98 4.10
CA LYS A 72 -12.31 15.11 3.16
C LYS A 72 -10.97 15.86 3.17
N LYS A 73 -10.35 16.02 4.34
CA LYS A 73 -9.04 16.68 4.48
C LYS A 73 -7.89 15.86 3.89
N ILE A 74 -7.98 14.53 3.93
CA ILE A 74 -6.90 13.61 3.50
C ILE A 74 -7.02 13.25 2.01
N VAL A 75 -8.24 13.25 1.45
CA VAL A 75 -8.50 12.86 0.04
C VAL A 75 -7.56 13.55 -0.97
N PRO A 76 -7.28 14.86 -0.89
CA PRO A 76 -6.44 15.54 -1.88
C PRO A 76 -5.01 14.97 -1.95
N TYR A 77 -4.47 14.52 -0.81
CA TYR A 77 -3.10 14.02 -0.68
C TYR A 77 -2.95 12.55 -1.08
N HIS A 78 -4.04 11.78 -1.09
CA HIS A 78 -3.97 10.34 -1.35
C HIS A 78 -3.24 9.94 -2.63
N ARG A 79 -3.49 10.67 -3.73
CA ARG A 79 -2.83 10.40 -5.01
C ARG A 79 -1.33 10.64 -4.90
N TRP A 80 -0.94 11.76 -4.29
CA TRP A 80 0.46 12.10 -4.07
C TRP A 80 1.16 11.10 -3.16
N ILE A 81 0.54 10.69 -2.06
CA ILE A 81 1.07 9.63 -1.18
C ILE A 81 1.26 8.31 -1.94
N GLY A 82 0.34 7.99 -2.85
CA GLY A 82 0.44 6.80 -3.70
C GLY A 82 1.60 6.91 -4.69
N THR A 83 1.76 8.08 -5.33
CA THR A 83 2.90 8.36 -6.21
C THR A 83 4.23 8.30 -5.44
N THR A 84 4.30 8.87 -4.23
CA THR A 84 5.51 8.80 -3.40
C THR A 84 5.81 7.36 -2.99
N ALA A 85 4.80 6.57 -2.62
CA ALA A 85 4.98 5.15 -2.35
C ALA A 85 5.56 4.42 -3.57
N LEU A 86 5.05 4.68 -4.78
CA LEU A 86 5.58 4.10 -6.02
C LEU A 86 7.04 4.49 -6.24
N ILE A 87 7.41 5.75 -6.07
CA ILE A 87 8.81 6.20 -6.24
C ILE A 87 9.73 5.46 -5.26
N LEU A 88 9.36 5.38 -3.99
CA LEU A 88 10.16 4.68 -2.98
C LEU A 88 10.29 3.18 -3.26
N ILE A 89 9.20 2.53 -3.68
CA ILE A 89 9.20 1.11 -4.06
C ILE A 89 10.03 0.86 -5.32
N SER A 90 10.01 1.76 -6.30
CA SER A 90 10.89 1.66 -7.47
C SER A 90 12.36 1.78 -7.09
N ILE A 91 12.71 2.70 -6.18
CA ILE A 91 14.08 2.81 -5.65
C ILE A 91 14.47 1.52 -4.92
N HIS A 92 13.59 0.99 -4.06
CA HIS A 92 13.79 -0.28 -3.38
C HIS A 92 14.07 -1.42 -4.38
N ALA A 93 13.22 -1.59 -5.40
CA ALA A 93 13.38 -2.64 -6.41
C ALA A 93 14.72 -2.51 -7.16
N THR A 94 15.09 -1.30 -7.60
CA THR A 94 16.38 -1.05 -8.26
C THR A 94 17.56 -1.40 -7.37
N LEU A 95 17.53 -1.04 -6.08
CA LEU A 95 18.59 -1.38 -5.14
C LEU A 95 18.70 -2.89 -4.93
N VAL A 96 17.57 -3.60 -4.79
CA VAL A 96 17.55 -5.06 -4.62
C VAL A 96 18.12 -5.75 -5.86
N ILE A 97 17.70 -5.37 -7.07
CA ILE A 97 18.22 -5.95 -8.32
C ILE A 97 19.72 -5.67 -8.47
N ASN A 98 20.17 -4.46 -8.14
CA ASN A 98 21.60 -4.11 -8.23
C ASN A 98 22.46 -4.87 -7.21
N LEU A 99 21.93 -5.19 -6.03
CA LEU A 99 22.65 -5.88 -4.97
C LEU A 99 22.69 -7.40 -5.16
N PHE A 100 21.59 -7.99 -5.60
CA PHE A 100 21.41 -9.44 -5.64
C PHE A 100 21.32 -10.02 -7.06
N GLY A 101 21.29 -9.17 -8.08
CA GLY A 101 21.07 -9.56 -9.47
C GLY A 101 19.60 -9.85 -9.79
N PRO A 102 19.25 -9.94 -11.09
CA PRO A 102 17.94 -10.41 -11.51
C PRO A 102 17.88 -11.93 -11.38
N ASP A 103 17.22 -12.42 -10.32
CA ASP A 103 16.93 -13.83 -10.11
C ASP A 103 15.42 -14.08 -10.15
N PHE A 104 14.92 -14.50 -11.32
CA PHE A 104 13.49 -14.75 -11.53
C PHE A 104 13.01 -16.08 -10.93
N GLU A 105 13.92 -16.94 -10.45
CA GLU A 105 13.56 -18.14 -9.67
C GLU A 105 13.33 -17.78 -8.19
N ASN A 106 13.87 -16.64 -7.73
CA ASN A 106 13.61 -16.12 -6.41
C ASN A 106 12.16 -15.61 -6.25
N MET A 107 11.34 -16.40 -5.56
CA MET A 107 9.92 -16.08 -5.34
C MET A 107 9.70 -14.74 -4.62
N LYS A 108 10.62 -14.32 -3.74
CA LYS A 108 10.52 -13.03 -3.04
C LYS A 108 10.76 -11.86 -4.00
N LEU A 109 11.75 -11.97 -4.89
CA LEU A 109 11.99 -10.97 -5.92
C LEU A 109 10.81 -10.88 -6.88
N LEU A 110 10.33 -12.02 -7.37
CA LEU A 110 9.21 -12.08 -8.31
C LEU A 110 7.92 -11.51 -7.72
N SER A 111 7.58 -11.88 -6.49
CA SER A 111 6.39 -11.36 -5.81
C SER A 111 6.51 -9.85 -5.54
N GLY A 112 7.72 -9.35 -5.25
CA GLY A 112 8.00 -7.93 -5.07
C GLY A 112 7.84 -7.12 -6.36
N LEU A 113 8.37 -7.64 -7.48
CA LEU A 113 8.20 -7.04 -8.80
C LEU A 113 6.72 -7.00 -9.23
N LEU A 114 5.99 -8.09 -8.99
CA LEU A 114 4.56 -8.15 -9.27
C LEU A 114 3.76 -7.14 -8.42
N ALA A 115 4.06 -7.04 -7.11
CA ALA A 115 3.47 -6.03 -6.24
C ALA A 115 3.79 -4.59 -6.73
N GLY A 116 5.03 -4.33 -7.13
CA GLY A 116 5.46 -3.05 -7.70
C GLY A 116 4.72 -2.69 -8.98
N ALA A 117 4.55 -3.66 -9.90
CA ALA A 117 3.79 -3.46 -11.13
C ALA A 117 2.31 -3.13 -10.87
N VAL A 118 1.67 -3.85 -9.93
CA VAL A 118 0.29 -3.59 -9.53
C VAL A 118 0.16 -2.23 -8.83
N LEU A 119 1.14 -1.82 -8.02
CA LEU A 119 1.20 -0.46 -7.45
C LEU A 119 1.28 0.61 -8.55
N GLY A 120 2.10 0.40 -9.58
CA GLY A 120 2.16 1.26 -10.76
C GLY A 120 0.79 1.42 -11.42
N ALA A 121 0.12 0.30 -11.72
CA ALA A 121 -1.24 0.30 -12.28
C ALA A 121 -2.26 0.99 -11.35
N MET A 122 -2.16 0.79 -10.03
CA MET A 122 -3.03 1.43 -9.04
C MET A 122 -2.85 2.96 -9.02
N VAL A 123 -1.61 3.45 -9.08
CA VAL A 123 -1.31 4.89 -9.14
C VAL A 123 -1.81 5.50 -10.46
N ILE A 124 -1.51 4.87 -11.59
CA ILE A 124 -1.98 5.32 -12.92
C ILE A 124 -3.51 5.40 -12.94
N SER A 125 -4.20 4.34 -12.52
CA SER A 125 -5.67 4.34 -12.45
C SER A 125 -6.22 5.40 -11.48
N GLY A 126 -5.50 5.73 -10.41
CA GLY A 126 -5.84 6.79 -9.47
C GLY A 126 -5.80 8.19 -10.10
N TRP A 127 -4.81 8.47 -10.93
CA TRP A 127 -4.68 9.72 -11.69
C TRP A 127 -5.67 9.81 -12.85
N LEU A 128 -5.84 8.73 -13.62
CA LEU A 128 -6.81 8.68 -14.73
C LEU A 128 -8.24 8.97 -14.28
N ARG A 129 -8.60 8.60 -13.04
CA ARG A 129 -9.92 8.91 -12.46
C ARG A 129 -10.15 10.39 -12.19
N LEU A 130 -9.09 11.18 -12.03
CA LEU A 130 -9.21 12.64 -11.86
C LEU A 130 -9.57 13.31 -13.19
N ILE A 131 -8.98 12.81 -14.28
CA ILE A 131 -9.17 13.37 -15.62
C ILE A 131 -10.46 12.83 -16.26
N TRP A 132 -10.71 11.53 -16.12
CA TRP A 132 -11.85 10.84 -16.74
C TRP A 132 -12.57 9.94 -15.73
N PRO A 133 -13.43 10.50 -14.89
CA PRO A 133 -14.15 9.75 -13.88
C PRO A 133 -15.18 8.79 -14.52
N SER A 134 -15.09 7.49 -14.19
CA SER A 134 -16.13 6.50 -14.50
C SER A 134 -16.26 5.46 -13.38
N VAL A 135 -17.43 4.83 -13.30
CA VAL A 135 -17.69 3.76 -12.31
C VAL A 135 -16.74 2.58 -12.55
N THR A 136 -16.54 2.17 -13.79
CA THR A 136 -15.62 1.09 -14.18
C THR A 136 -14.20 1.37 -13.70
N LYS A 137 -13.66 2.58 -13.97
CA LYS A 137 -12.31 2.97 -13.52
C LYS A 137 -12.19 3.01 -12.00
N ARG A 138 -13.25 3.43 -11.30
CA ARG A 138 -13.31 3.36 -9.83
C ARG A 138 -13.22 1.91 -9.34
N MET A 139 -13.94 0.99 -9.97
CA MET A 139 -13.90 -0.43 -9.59
C MET A 139 -12.55 -1.05 -9.88
N VAL A 140 -11.95 -0.79 -11.04
CA VAL A 140 -10.59 -1.23 -11.38
C VAL A 140 -9.59 -0.75 -10.33
N HIS A 141 -9.61 0.54 -9.97
CA HIS A 141 -8.73 1.09 -8.95
C HIS A 141 -8.91 0.43 -7.58
N ILE A 142 -10.15 0.12 -7.17
CA ILE A 142 -10.43 -0.59 -5.92
C ILE A 142 -9.89 -2.02 -5.97
N TRP A 143 -10.14 -2.75 -7.05
CA TRP A 143 -9.66 -4.12 -7.20
C TRP A 143 -8.14 -4.20 -7.26
N LEU A 144 -7.48 -3.29 -7.99
CA LEU A 144 -6.02 -3.17 -7.98
C LEU A 144 -5.48 -2.95 -6.55
N GLY A 145 -6.14 -2.10 -5.76
CA GLY A 145 -5.75 -1.91 -4.36
C GLY A 145 -5.92 -3.17 -3.50
N ILE A 146 -7.02 -3.91 -3.66
CA ILE A 146 -7.25 -5.19 -2.96
C ILE A 146 -6.18 -6.21 -3.37
N THR A 147 -5.92 -6.35 -4.66
CA THR A 147 -4.88 -7.24 -5.19
C THR A 147 -3.50 -6.86 -4.64
N LEU A 148 -3.16 -5.57 -4.66
CA LEU A 148 -1.90 -5.06 -4.13
C LEU A 148 -1.72 -5.39 -2.65
N PHE A 149 -2.77 -5.23 -1.85
CA PHE A 149 -2.74 -5.56 -0.42
C PHE A 149 -2.31 -7.02 -0.18
N PHE A 150 -2.88 -7.97 -0.92
CA PHE A 150 -2.53 -9.38 -0.80
C PHE A 150 -1.16 -9.71 -1.38
N LEU A 151 -0.76 -9.09 -2.48
CA LEU A 151 0.58 -9.28 -3.05
C LEU A 151 1.68 -8.78 -2.11
N ILE A 152 1.45 -7.67 -1.42
CA ILE A 152 2.37 -7.18 -0.39
C ILE A 152 2.47 -8.18 0.77
N ALA A 153 1.34 -8.73 1.23
CA ALA A 153 1.35 -9.76 2.27
C ALA A 153 2.16 -10.99 1.85
N ILE A 154 1.98 -11.47 0.61
CA ILE A 154 2.76 -12.57 0.04
C ILE A 154 4.25 -12.22 0.01
N HIS A 155 4.60 -11.04 -0.50
CA HIS A 155 6.00 -10.59 -0.57
C HIS A 155 6.69 -10.45 0.79
N LEU A 156 5.93 -10.12 1.84
CA LEU A 156 6.47 -10.07 3.20
C LEU A 156 6.75 -11.48 3.78
N ILE A 157 5.96 -12.49 3.41
CA ILE A 157 6.08 -13.85 3.96
C ILE A 157 7.19 -14.65 3.28
N MET A 158 7.43 -14.44 1.98
CA MET A 158 8.57 -15.02 1.24
C MET A 158 9.88 -14.39 1.74
#